data_AF-A0A6V8P1F9-F1
#
_entry.id   AF-A0A6V8P1F9-F1
#
_cell.length_a   1.000
_cell.length_b   1.000
_cell.length_c   1.000
_cell.angle_alpha   90.00
_cell.angle_beta   90.00
_cell.angle_gamma   90.00
#
_symmetry.space_group_name_H-M   'P 1'
#
loop_
_entity.id
_entity.type
_entity.pdbx_description
1 polymer ?
#
loop_
_entity_poly.entity_id
_entity_poly.type
_entity_poly.pdbx_seq_one_letter_code
_entity_poly.pdbx_strand_id
1 'polypeptide(L)' 'NRKFFPWLQFSAESMTGRFLRAPEREMLSLPVNEQLVIEFYSR' A
#
# COMPACT_ATOMS: atom_id res chain seq x y z
N ASN A 1 -9.76 14.90 -2.60
CA ASN A 1 -9.16 13.56 -2.74
C ASN A 1 -8.02 13.36 -1.74
N ARG A 2 -8.31 12.99 -0.50
CA ARG A 2 -7.29 12.61 0.50
C ARG A 2 -7.04 11.11 0.35
N LYS A 3 -5.84 10.71 -0.07
CA LYS A 3 -5.46 9.29 -0.06
C LYS A 3 -5.46 8.81 1.40
N PHE A 4 -6.31 7.86 1.73
CA PHE A 4 -6.45 7.30 3.07
C PHE A 4 -5.60 6.03 3.17
N PHE A 5 -4.61 6.03 4.05
CA PHE A 5 -3.66 4.94 4.24
C PHE A 5 -3.78 4.40 5.68
N PRO A 6 -4.79 3.57 6.00
CA PRO A 6 -5.06 3.12 7.36
C PRO A 6 -3.95 2.26 7.98
N TRP A 7 -3.00 1.80 7.17
CA TRP A 7 -1.83 1.05 7.61
C TRP A 7 -0.64 1.94 8.02
N LEU A 8 -0.78 3.26 7.88
CA LEU A 8 0.22 4.25 8.25
C LEU A 8 -0.36 5.26 9.23
N GLN A 9 0.44 5.65 10.21
CA GLN A 9 0.22 6.86 11.00
C GLN A 9 1.29 7.88 10.63
N PHE A 10 0.91 9.14 10.45
CA PHE A 10 1.84 10.23 10.16
C PHE A 10 1.60 11.40 11.10
N SER A 11 2.67 11.87 11.73
CA SER A 11 2.73 13.10 12.51
C SER A 11 3.44 14.16 11.68
N ALA A 12 2.70 15.20 11.27
CA ALA A 12 3.26 16.27 10.44
C ALA A 12 4.20 17.19 11.22
N GLU A 13 3.96 17.38 12.52
CA GLU A 13 4.75 18.26 13.39
C GLU A 13 6.18 17.75 13.57
N SER A 14 6.33 16.44 13.80
CA SER A 14 7.64 15.79 13.98
C SER A 14 8.19 15.18 12.68
N MET A 15 7.42 15.25 11.58
CA MET A 15 7.69 14.54 10.33
C MET A 15 7.98 13.05 10.53
N THR A 16 7.28 12.41 11.48
CA THR A 16 7.47 10.98 11.78
C THR A 16 6.32 10.15 11.25
N GLY A 17 6.65 8.98 10.72
CA GLY A 17 5.69 7.96 10.30
C GLY A 17 5.79 6.71 11.16
N ARG A 18 4.67 6.03 11.38
CA ARG A 18 4.64 4.69 11.98
C ARG A 18 3.97 3.73 11.02
N PHE A 19 4.67 2.63 10.74
CA PHE A 19 4.11 1.48 10.07
C PHE A 19 3.29 0.67 11.07
N LEU A 20 1.97 0.59 10.86
CA LEU A 20 1.07 -0.08 11.81
C LEU A 20 0.92 -1.56 11.48
N ARG A 21 0.76 -1.88 10.20
CA ARG A 21 0.56 -3.24 9.67
C ARG A 21 0.85 -3.27 8.17
N ALA A 22 1.01 -4.47 7.62
CA ALA A 22 0.93 -4.65 6.18
C ALA A 22 -0.50 -4.31 5.70
N PRO A 23 -0.65 -3.59 4.57
CA PRO A 23 -1.95 -3.38 3.96
C PRO A 23 -2.51 -4.67 3.36
N GLU A 24 -3.83 -4.81 3.39
CA GLU A 24 -4.53 -5.77 2.55
C GLU A 24 -4.54 -5.27 1.09
N ARG A 25 -4.77 -6.19 0.14
CA ARG A 25 -4.67 -5.87 -1.29
C ARG A 25 -5.66 -4.80 -1.72
N GLU A 26 -6.88 -4.85 -1.19
CA GLU A 26 -8.00 -3.95 -1.48
C GLU A 26 -7.70 -2.51 -1.04
N MET A 27 -6.79 -2.36 -0.08
CA MET A 27 -6.35 -1.06 0.41
C MET A 27 -5.34 -0.39 -0.54
N LEU A 28 -4.71 -1.16 -1.44
CA LEU A 28 -3.78 -0.66 -2.43
C LEU A 28 -4.51 -0.27 -3.72
N SER A 29 -4.71 1.03 -3.91
CA SER A 29 -5.23 1.57 -5.17
C SER A 29 -4.14 1.63 -6.25
N LEU A 30 -3.62 0.47 -6.66
CA LEU A 30 -2.62 0.32 -7.72
C LEU A 30 -3.31 -0.18 -9.01
N PRO A 31 -3.16 0.51 -10.15
CA PRO A 31 -3.75 0.08 -11.43
C PRO A 31 -2.90 -1.04 -12.08
N VAL A 32 -2.68 -2.13 -11.35
CA VAL A 32 -1.87 -3.27 -11.79
C VAL A 32 -2.67 -4.55 -11.67
N ASN A 33 -2.59 -5.40 -12.71
CA ASN A 33 -3.10 -6.75 -12.67
C ASN A 33 -1.98 -7.69 -12.19
N GLU A 34 -1.95 -7.98 -10.89
CA GLU A 34 -0.91 -8.80 -10.25
C GLU A 34 -0.86 -10.23 -10.79
N GLN A 35 -1.98 -10.74 -11.30
CA GLN A 35 -2.04 -12.07 -11.89
C GLN A 35 -1.09 -12.23 -13.09
N LEU A 36 -1.01 -11.20 -13.94
CA LEU A 36 -0.08 -11.19 -15.09
C LEU A 36 1.37 -11.20 -14.65
N VAL A 37 1.69 -10.54 -13.53
CA VAL A 37 3.04 -10.51 -12.96
C VAL A 37 3.43 -11.89 -12.46
N ILE A 38 2.53 -12.57 -11.73
CA ILE A 38 2.75 -13.93 -11.22
C ILE A 38 2.97 -14.92 -12.38
N GLU A 39 2.13 -14.86 -13.41
CA GLU A 39 2.22 -15.72 -14.60
C GLU A 39 3.51 -15.51 -15.39
N PHE A 40 4.04 -14.29 -15.42
CA PHE A 40 5.30 -14.00 -16.08
C PHE A 40 6.49 -14.66 -15.38
N TYR A 41 6.56 -14.58 -14.05
CA TYR A 41 7.70 -15.11 -13.27
C TYR A 41 7.61 -16.61 -12.94
N SER A 42 6.46 -17.25 -13.18
CA SER A 42 6.28 -18.69 -12.96
C SER A 42 6.67 -19.55 -14.17
N ARG A 43 7.16 -18.92 -15.25
CA ARG A 43 7.73 -19.56 -16.45
C ARG A 43 9.23 -19.71 -16.30
#